data_AF-A0A180FEM7-F1
#
_entry.id   AF-A0A180FEM7-F1
#
_cell.length_a   1.000
_cell.length_b   1.000
_cell.length_c   1.000
_cell.angle_alpha   90.00
_cell.angle_beta   90.00
_cell.angle_gamma   90.00
#
_symmetry.space_group_name_H-M   'P 1'
#
loop_
_entity.id
_entity.type
_entity.pdbx_description
1 polymer ?
#
loop_
_entity_poly.entity_id
_entity_poly.type
_entity_poly.pdbx_seq_one_letter_code
_entity_poly.pdbx_strand_id
1 'polypeptide(L)'
;MKGWTNILSKKEQGEDIREKMKLNTDIGGANLVIFDADNDFITRKKEIESWRKQYGLTFELFLFPNNQDSGALEDLLEKIIIDKNQPIFDCWHGYEKCLQSKEIEGRAYPLTTPTKKTKIYGYLEALLGTSKEDKKKIKEQERDYTNNEHWNLDADYLIPLKEFLLLHIQ
;
A
#
# COMPACT_ATOMS: atom_id res chain seq x y z
N MET A 1 -1.83 0.52 9.83
CA MET A 1 -2.56 -0.13 10.93
C MET A 1 -3.76 0.64 11.51
N LYS A 2 -3.99 1.94 11.25
CA LYS A 2 -5.23 2.62 11.71
C LYS A 2 -6.43 2.48 10.74
N GLY A 3 -6.19 2.32 9.44
CA GLY A 3 -7.27 2.30 8.43
C GLY A 3 -8.30 1.18 8.65
N TRP A 4 -7.84 -0.07 8.77
CA TRP A 4 -8.70 -1.24 8.97
C TRP A 4 -9.45 -1.19 10.31
N THR A 5 -8.75 -0.83 11.39
CA THR A 5 -9.36 -0.69 12.72
C THR A 5 -10.40 0.43 12.76
N ASN A 6 -10.22 1.51 12.00
CA ASN A 6 -11.17 2.61 11.95
C ASN A 6 -12.44 2.22 11.20
N ILE A 7 -12.33 1.48 10.09
CA ILE A 7 -13.50 0.96 9.34
C ILE A 7 -14.33 -0.02 10.17
N LEU A 8 -13.67 -0.87 10.96
CA LEU A 8 -14.35 -1.82 11.83
C LEU A 8 -14.93 -1.20 13.11
N SER A 9 -14.63 0.07 13.40
CA SER A 9 -15.16 0.72 14.59
C SER A 9 -16.69 0.73 14.55
N LYS A 10 -17.31 0.15 15.59
CA LYS A 10 -18.78 0.09 15.68
C LYS A 10 -19.39 1.48 15.85
N LYS A 11 -18.65 2.43 16.43
CA LYS A 11 -19.05 3.82 16.71
C LYS A 11 -18.09 4.80 16.04
N GLU A 12 -18.42 6.09 16.08
CA GLU A 12 -17.56 7.18 15.60
C GLU A 12 -17.22 7.04 14.10
N GLN A 13 -15.93 7.05 13.75
CA GLN A 13 -15.46 7.08 12.34
C GLN A 13 -15.98 5.91 11.51
N GLY A 14 -16.08 4.71 12.08
CA GLY A 14 -16.59 3.56 11.34
C GLY A 14 -18.08 3.67 11.02
N GLU A 15 -18.88 4.32 11.88
CA GLU A 15 -20.30 4.58 11.63
C GLU A 15 -20.49 5.63 10.53
N ASP A 16 -19.78 6.75 10.62
CA ASP A 16 -19.78 7.81 9.62
C ASP A 16 -19.37 7.30 8.22
N ILE A 17 -18.35 6.43 8.13
CA ILE A 17 -17.96 5.81 6.86
C ILE A 17 -19.11 4.97 6.28
N ARG A 18 -19.77 4.14 7.10
CA ARG A 18 -20.88 3.29 6.65
C ARG A 18 -22.08 4.11 6.19
N GLU A 19 -22.41 5.17 6.90
CA GLU A 19 -23.50 6.09 6.53
C GLU A 19 -23.21 6.78 5.20
N LYS A 20 -21.98 7.28 5.01
CA LYS A 20 -21.54 7.89 3.74
C LYS A 20 -21.62 6.90 2.58
N MET A 21 -21.20 5.66 2.78
CA MET A 21 -21.28 4.62 1.73
C MET A 21 -22.73 4.31 1.36
N LYS A 22 -23.62 4.22 2.36
CA LYS A 22 -25.06 4.00 2.12
C LYS A 22 -25.67 5.17 1.35
N LEU A 23 -25.43 6.39 1.80
CA LEU A 23 -25.90 7.59 1.11
C LEU A 23 -25.39 7.65 -0.34
N ASN A 24 -24.11 7.38 -0.56
CA ASN A 24 -23.54 7.34 -1.91
C ASN A 24 -24.23 6.27 -2.77
N THR A 25 -24.53 5.09 -2.21
CA THR A 25 -25.29 4.04 -2.91
C THR A 25 -26.71 4.51 -3.24
N ASP A 26 -27.40 5.15 -2.29
CA ASP A 26 -28.80 5.59 -2.44
C ASP A 26 -28.96 6.66 -3.52
N ILE A 27 -27.93 7.47 -3.76
CA ILE A 27 -27.89 8.45 -4.87
C ILE A 27 -27.34 7.87 -6.19
N GLY A 28 -27.11 6.55 -6.25
CA GLY A 28 -26.63 5.85 -7.45
C GLY A 28 -25.11 5.88 -7.67
N GLY A 29 -24.33 6.31 -6.68
CA GLY A 29 -22.87 6.32 -6.72
C GLY A 29 -22.24 4.94 -6.45
N ALA A 30 -21.02 4.75 -6.95
CA ALA A 30 -20.21 3.58 -6.68
C ALA A 30 -19.28 3.82 -5.48
N ASN A 31 -19.22 2.86 -4.54
CA ASN A 31 -18.23 2.87 -3.47
C ASN A 31 -17.08 1.93 -3.83
N LEU A 32 -15.84 2.38 -3.64
CA LEU A 32 -14.64 1.56 -3.81
C LEU A 32 -13.92 1.41 -2.47
N VAL A 33 -13.55 0.18 -2.14
CA VAL A 33 -12.75 -0.17 -0.97
C VAL A 33 -11.43 -0.74 -1.47
N ILE A 34 -10.33 -0.05 -1.18
CA ILE A 34 -8.97 -0.43 -1.58
C ILE A 34 -8.13 -0.60 -0.32
N PHE A 35 -7.58 -1.79 -0.08
CA PHE A 35 -6.88 -2.14 1.17
C PHE A 35 -5.67 -3.04 0.94
N ASP A 36 -4.74 -3.05 1.89
CA ASP A 36 -3.69 -4.06 1.94
C ASP A 36 -4.29 -5.45 2.19
N ALA A 37 -3.81 -6.47 1.47
CA ALA A 37 -4.08 -7.87 1.79
C ALA A 37 -3.29 -8.35 3.04
N ASP A 38 -2.28 -7.58 3.45
CA ASP A 38 -1.32 -7.93 4.50
C ASP A 38 -0.67 -9.30 4.22
N ASN A 39 -0.69 -10.23 5.19
CA ASN A 39 -0.02 -11.53 5.07
C ASN A 39 -0.90 -12.60 4.43
N ASP A 40 -2.22 -12.41 4.37
CA ASP A 40 -3.18 -13.41 3.88
C ASP A 40 -4.36 -12.74 3.17
N PHE A 41 -4.28 -12.75 1.84
CA PHE A 41 -5.31 -12.26 0.94
C PHE A 41 -6.68 -12.88 1.19
N ILE A 42 -6.76 -14.20 1.36
CA ILE A 42 -8.04 -14.91 1.49
C ILE A 42 -8.71 -14.54 2.80
N THR A 43 -7.93 -14.51 3.89
CA THR A 43 -8.43 -14.10 5.20
C THR A 43 -8.90 -12.65 5.15
N ARG A 44 -8.09 -11.71 4.64
CA ARG A 44 -8.48 -10.29 4.55
C ARG A 44 -9.73 -10.08 3.71
N LYS A 45 -9.83 -10.73 2.54
CA LYS A 45 -11.02 -10.67 1.68
C LYS A 45 -12.26 -11.15 2.44
N LYS A 46 -12.16 -12.27 3.16
CA LYS A 46 -13.28 -12.81 3.95
C LYS A 46 -13.69 -11.87 5.09
N GLU A 47 -12.75 -11.21 5.76
CA GLU A 47 -13.05 -10.24 6.80
C GLU A 47 -13.84 -9.05 6.25
N ILE A 48 -13.40 -8.47 5.13
CA ILE A 48 -14.06 -7.34 4.46
C ILE A 48 -15.45 -7.72 3.94
N GLU A 49 -15.59 -8.91 3.35
CA GLU A 49 -16.89 -9.42 2.90
C GLU A 49 -17.85 -9.70 4.06
N SER A 50 -17.33 -10.12 5.22
CA SER A 50 -18.13 -10.28 6.43
C SER A 50 -18.63 -8.93 6.93
N TRP A 51 -17.77 -7.90 6.92
CA TRP A 51 -18.12 -6.52 7.25
C TRP A 51 -19.18 -5.95 6.29
N ARG A 52 -19.03 -6.19 4.97
CA ARG A 52 -19.99 -5.84 3.92
C ARG A 52 -21.38 -6.38 4.23
N LYS A 53 -21.47 -7.68 4.52
CA LYS A 53 -22.74 -8.37 4.85
C LYS A 53 -23.34 -7.89 6.17
N GLN A 54 -22.50 -7.76 7.19
CA GLN A 54 -22.94 -7.35 8.53
C GLN A 54 -23.67 -6.01 8.51
N TYR A 55 -23.23 -5.07 7.68
CA TYR A 55 -23.76 -3.71 7.65
C TYR A 55 -24.63 -3.38 6.44
N GLY A 56 -24.83 -4.35 5.53
CA GLY A 56 -25.62 -4.19 4.31
C GLY A 56 -25.01 -3.13 3.39
N LEU A 57 -23.72 -3.24 3.11
CA LEU A 57 -22.98 -2.26 2.29
C LEU A 57 -22.80 -2.77 0.85
N THR A 58 -22.83 -1.84 -0.10
CA THR A 58 -22.50 -2.10 -1.51
C THR A 58 -21.23 -1.34 -1.87
N PHE A 59 -20.18 -2.06 -2.27
CA PHE A 59 -18.90 -1.49 -2.70
C PHE A 59 -18.09 -2.49 -3.51
N GLU A 60 -17.21 -2.03 -4.39
CA GLU A 60 -16.24 -2.89 -5.08
C GLU A 60 -14.93 -2.97 -4.30
N LEU A 61 -14.30 -4.14 -4.29
CA LEU A 61 -13.13 -4.42 -3.47
C LEU A 61 -11.90 -4.68 -4.33
N PHE A 62 -10.83 -3.95 -4.04
CA PHE A 62 -9.49 -4.24 -4.51
C PHE A 62 -8.55 -4.44 -3.32
N LEU A 63 -7.76 -5.52 -3.33
CA LEU A 63 -6.70 -5.70 -2.34
C LEU A 63 -5.32 -5.56 -2.97
N PHE A 64 -4.46 -4.75 -2.37
CA PHE A 64 -3.07 -4.68 -2.78
C PHE A 64 -2.36 -6.02 -2.56
N PRO A 65 -1.37 -6.35 -3.40
CA PRO A 65 -0.83 -5.47 -4.45
C PRO A 65 -1.60 -5.51 -5.77
N ASN A 66 -2.27 -6.61 -6.10
CA ASN A 66 -2.79 -6.87 -7.46
C ASN A 66 -4.17 -7.57 -7.47
N ASN A 67 -4.90 -7.51 -6.36
CA ASN A 67 -6.19 -8.17 -6.12
C ASN A 67 -6.18 -9.70 -6.19
N GLN A 68 -5.02 -10.32 -5.99
CA GLN A 68 -4.86 -11.77 -5.99
C GLN A 68 -3.90 -12.25 -4.91
N ASP A 69 -2.77 -11.59 -4.77
CA ASP A 69 -1.70 -12.00 -3.85
C ASP A 69 -1.82 -11.32 -2.49
N SER A 70 -1.20 -11.92 -1.47
CA SER A 70 -0.94 -11.23 -0.20
C SER A 70 0.10 -10.12 -0.40
N GLY A 71 -0.07 -9.02 0.31
CA GLY A 71 0.88 -7.91 0.33
C GLY A 71 0.23 -6.57 0.68
N ALA A 72 1.00 -5.51 0.47
CA ALA A 72 0.58 -4.14 0.74
C ALA A 72 0.88 -3.23 -0.47
N LEU A 73 0.53 -1.94 -0.36
CA LEU A 73 0.89 -0.94 -1.37
C LEU A 73 2.39 -0.98 -1.71
N GLU A 74 3.28 -1.14 -0.72
CA GLU A 74 4.71 -1.19 -0.99
C GLU A 74 5.12 -2.36 -1.90
N ASP A 75 4.41 -3.49 -1.87
CA ASP A 75 4.65 -4.60 -2.81
C ASP A 75 4.37 -4.20 -4.26
N LEU A 76 3.31 -3.44 -4.49
CA LEU A 76 3.02 -2.86 -5.81
C LEU A 76 4.10 -1.85 -6.18
N LEU A 77 4.48 -0.93 -5.28
CA LEU A 77 5.47 0.11 -5.56
C LEU A 77 6.84 -0.47 -5.94
N GLU A 78 7.28 -1.55 -5.28
CA GLU A 78 8.52 -2.23 -5.63
C GLU A 78 8.51 -2.84 -7.04
N LYS A 79 7.34 -3.21 -7.55
CA LYS A 79 7.17 -3.81 -8.89
C LYS A 79 7.09 -2.79 -10.02
N ILE A 80 6.97 -1.51 -9.68
CA ILE A 80 6.73 -0.44 -10.64
C ILE A 80 7.77 0.68 -10.55
N ILE A 81 8.92 0.46 -9.92
CA ILE A 81 10.02 1.43 -10.05
C ILE A 81 10.49 1.50 -11.51
N ILE A 82 11.04 2.64 -11.92
CA ILE A 82 11.68 2.74 -13.24
C ILE A 82 13.00 1.96 -13.22
N ASP A 83 13.24 1.15 -14.25
CA ASP A 83 14.45 0.31 -14.40
C ASP A 83 15.76 1.08 -14.20
N LYS A 84 15.80 2.35 -14.63
CA LYS A 84 16.97 3.23 -14.47
C LYS A 84 17.39 3.40 -13.00
N ASN A 85 16.46 3.23 -12.05
CA ASN A 85 16.68 3.38 -10.62
C ASN A 85 16.90 2.02 -9.90
N GLN A 86 16.88 0.90 -10.62
CA GLN A 86 17.16 -0.44 -10.09
C GLN A 86 18.44 -0.53 -9.22
N PRO A 87 19.55 0.15 -9.54
CA PRO A 87 20.75 0.13 -8.70
C PRO A 87 20.51 0.53 -7.23
N ILE A 88 19.50 1.38 -6.95
CA ILE A 88 19.15 1.76 -5.57
C ILE A 88 18.61 0.54 -4.80
N PHE A 89 17.76 -0.26 -5.43
CA PHE A 89 17.25 -1.51 -4.85
C PHE A 89 18.35 -2.56 -4.71
N ASP A 90 19.30 -2.61 -5.64
CA ASP A 90 20.44 -3.52 -5.54
C ASP A 90 21.35 -3.16 -4.35
N CYS A 91 21.62 -1.86 -4.14
CA CYS A 91 22.31 -1.37 -2.95
C CYS A 91 21.54 -1.72 -1.66
N TRP A 92 20.22 -1.56 -1.66
CA TRP A 92 19.37 -1.90 -0.53
C TRP A 92 19.41 -3.40 -0.21
N HIS A 93 19.32 -4.26 -1.23
CA HIS A 93 19.45 -5.72 -1.07
C HIS A 93 20.81 -6.12 -0.52
N GLY A 94 21.88 -5.45 -0.97
CA GLY A 94 23.22 -5.61 -0.41
C GLY A 94 23.28 -5.26 1.08
N TYR A 95 22.62 -4.16 1.47
CA TYR A 95 22.49 -3.76 2.87
C TYR A 95 21.70 -4.79 3.71
N GLU A 96 20.55 -5.27 3.23
CA GLU A 96 19.76 -6.29 3.91
C GLU A 96 20.53 -7.59 4.11
N LYS A 97 21.22 -8.06 3.06
CA LYS A 97 22.12 -9.23 3.14
C LYS A 97 23.25 -9.03 4.14
N CYS A 98 23.85 -7.84 4.16
CA CYS A 98 24.89 -7.49 5.11
C CYS A 98 24.35 -7.60 6.54
N LEU A 99 23.20 -7.00 6.84
CA LEU A 99 22.58 -7.11 8.16
C LEU A 99 22.32 -8.56 8.56
N GLN A 100 21.75 -9.37 7.66
CA GLN A 100 21.45 -10.77 7.90
C GLN A 100 22.71 -11.61 8.15
N SER A 101 23.85 -11.23 7.58
CA SER A 101 25.12 -11.95 7.74
C SER A 101 25.94 -11.52 8.96
N LYS A 102 25.48 -10.54 9.75
CA LYS A 102 26.23 -10.03 10.91
C LYS A 102 25.63 -10.54 12.21
N GLU A 103 26.50 -11.09 13.05
CA GLU A 103 26.23 -11.34 14.45
C GLU A 103 26.99 -10.32 15.28
N ILE A 104 26.29 -9.71 16.24
CA ILE A 104 26.90 -8.76 17.18
C ILE A 104 26.76 -9.37 18.57
N GLU A 105 27.90 -9.66 19.20
CA GLU A 105 27.96 -10.26 20.53
C GLU A 105 27.21 -9.41 21.56
N GLY A 106 26.51 -10.08 22.49
CA GLY A 106 25.78 -9.42 23.57
C GLY A 106 24.37 -8.93 23.21
N ARG A 107 23.87 -9.17 22.00
CA ARG A 107 22.49 -8.87 21.64
C ARG A 107 21.53 -10.00 22.00
N ALA A 108 20.36 -9.64 22.51
CA ALA A 108 19.27 -10.58 22.80
C ALA A 108 18.59 -11.14 21.53
N TYR A 109 18.68 -10.41 20.41
CA TYR A 109 18.06 -10.78 19.13
C TYR A 109 18.98 -10.47 17.96
N PRO A 110 18.89 -11.22 16.84
CA PRO A 110 19.59 -10.92 15.60
C PRO A 110 19.28 -9.51 15.06
N LEU A 111 20.11 -9.05 14.11
CA LEU A 111 19.79 -7.85 13.33
C LEU A 111 18.51 -8.11 12.51
N THR A 112 17.60 -7.12 12.53
CA THR A 112 16.36 -7.15 11.75
C THR A 112 16.57 -6.36 10.47
N THR A 113 16.09 -6.88 9.35
CA THR A 113 16.04 -6.10 8.10
C THR A 113 14.95 -5.05 8.19
N PRO A 114 15.14 -3.85 7.60
CA PRO A 114 14.08 -2.85 7.60
C PRO A 114 12.84 -3.33 6.85
N THR A 115 11.71 -2.66 7.07
CA THR A 115 10.45 -3.00 6.40
C THR A 115 10.42 -2.49 4.96
N LYS A 116 9.51 -3.02 4.13
CA LYS A 116 9.27 -2.53 2.76
C LYS A 116 8.94 -1.04 2.72
N LYS A 117 8.21 -0.53 3.73
CA LYS A 117 7.94 0.91 3.88
C LYS A 117 9.22 1.72 4.03
N THR A 118 10.19 1.22 4.80
CA THR A 118 11.51 1.86 4.92
C THR A 118 12.29 1.76 3.61
N LYS A 119 12.19 0.65 2.88
CA LYS A 119 12.81 0.50 1.55
C LYS A 119 12.28 1.52 0.54
N ILE A 120 10.96 1.67 0.43
CA ILE A 120 10.33 2.69 -0.43
C ILE A 120 10.70 4.12 0.03
N TYR A 121 10.78 4.35 1.34
CA TYR A 121 11.27 5.64 1.86
C TYR A 121 12.71 5.90 1.42
N GLY A 122 13.61 4.93 1.60
CA GLY A 122 15.02 5.05 1.22
C GLY A 122 15.23 5.21 -0.29
N TYR A 123 14.40 4.55 -1.09
CA TYR A 123 14.36 4.74 -2.55
C TYR A 123 14.09 6.18 -2.94
N LEU A 124 13.04 6.79 -2.38
CA LEU A 124 12.70 8.18 -2.65
C LEU A 124 13.73 9.14 -2.04
N GLU A 125 14.31 8.82 -0.88
CA GLU A 125 15.37 9.63 -0.27
C GLU A 125 16.65 9.64 -1.12
N ALA A 126 16.95 8.56 -1.83
CA ALA A 126 18.09 8.48 -2.74
C ALA A 126 17.86 9.24 -4.07
N LEU A 127 16.60 9.37 -4.51
CA LEU A 127 16.24 10.08 -5.74
C LEU A 127 16.02 11.58 -5.52
N LEU A 128 15.54 11.96 -4.34
CA LEU A 128 15.25 13.34 -3.97
C LEU A 128 16.44 13.99 -3.27
N GLY A 129 16.36 15.31 -3.09
CA GLY A 129 17.37 16.06 -2.33
C GLY A 129 17.29 15.85 -0.81
N THR A 130 18.24 16.44 -0.10
CA THR A 130 18.34 16.34 1.37
C THR A 130 17.63 17.46 2.12
N SER A 131 16.97 18.38 1.41
CA SER A 131 16.28 19.53 1.99
C SER A 131 15.05 19.11 2.81
N LYS A 132 14.53 20.01 3.65
CA LYS A 132 13.30 19.74 4.42
C LYS A 132 12.10 19.56 3.49
N GLU A 133 12.08 20.32 2.40
CA GLU A 133 11.05 20.30 1.38
C GLU A 133 11.06 18.97 0.63
N ASP A 134 12.24 18.44 0.30
CA ASP A 134 12.37 17.14 -0.35
C ASP A 134 11.94 15.99 0.57
N LYS A 135 12.34 16.05 1.86
CA LYS A 135 11.89 15.06 2.85
C LYS A 135 10.38 15.05 3.07
N LYS A 136 9.68 16.17 2.83
CA LYS A 136 8.20 16.18 2.84
C LYS A 136 7.65 15.33 1.71
N LYS A 137 8.17 15.47 0.48
CA LYS A 137 7.73 14.73 -0.72
C LYS A 137 7.90 13.21 -0.62
N ILE A 138 8.74 12.71 0.31
CA ILE A 138 8.88 11.25 0.54
C ILE A 138 7.65 10.69 1.29
N LYS A 139 7.04 11.51 2.16
CA LYS A 139 5.91 11.11 2.99
C LYS A 139 4.71 10.81 2.11
N GLU A 140 4.00 9.75 2.45
CA GLU A 140 2.86 9.21 1.70
C GLU A 140 1.80 10.26 1.30
N GLN A 141 1.55 11.26 2.16
CA GLN A 141 0.58 12.34 1.93
C GLN A 141 1.01 13.35 0.84
N GLU A 142 2.32 13.51 0.63
CA GLU A 142 2.93 14.50 -0.26
C GLU A 142 3.69 13.84 -1.41
N ARG A 143 3.62 12.50 -1.48
CA ARG A 143 4.34 11.72 -2.47
C ARG A 143 3.71 11.88 -3.83
N ASP A 144 4.52 12.31 -4.78
CA ASP A 144 4.11 12.32 -6.17
C ASP A 144 4.18 10.90 -6.77
N TYR A 145 3.03 10.24 -6.80
CA TYR A 145 2.86 8.95 -7.47
C TYR A 145 2.79 9.07 -9.00
N THR A 146 2.69 10.29 -9.54
CA THR A 146 2.62 10.55 -10.99
C THR A 146 3.98 10.81 -11.64
N ASN A 147 5.03 10.90 -10.84
CA ASN A 147 6.38 11.14 -11.34
C ASN A 147 6.93 9.92 -12.08
N ASN A 148 6.93 9.98 -13.41
CA ASN A 148 7.43 8.94 -14.32
C ASN A 148 8.96 8.75 -14.26
N GLU A 149 9.70 9.58 -13.53
CA GLU A 149 11.10 9.31 -13.22
C GLU A 149 11.28 8.39 -12.02
N HIS A 150 10.25 8.25 -11.18
CA HIS A 150 10.23 7.39 -10.00
C HIS A 150 9.44 6.11 -10.24
N TRP A 151 8.32 6.18 -10.96
CA TRP A 151 7.36 5.08 -11.11
C TRP A 151 7.06 4.82 -12.59
N ASN A 152 7.16 3.56 -13.01
CA ASN A 152 6.67 3.06 -14.28
C ASN A 152 5.16 2.83 -14.18
N LEU A 153 4.38 3.87 -14.46
CA LEU A 153 2.92 3.77 -14.44
C LEU A 153 2.34 2.91 -15.57
N ASP A 154 3.16 2.53 -16.56
CA ASP A 154 2.80 1.64 -17.65
C ASP A 154 3.23 0.19 -17.42
N ALA A 155 3.80 -0.13 -16.25
CA ALA A 155 4.15 -1.49 -15.90
C ALA A 155 2.93 -2.42 -15.91
N ASP A 156 3.08 -3.61 -16.51
CA ASP A 156 2.02 -4.64 -16.58
C ASP A 156 1.47 -5.00 -15.19
N TYR A 157 2.29 -4.89 -14.14
CA TYR A 157 1.88 -5.17 -12.76
C TYR A 157 0.76 -4.22 -12.26
N LEU A 158 0.56 -3.06 -12.90
CA LEU A 158 -0.54 -2.14 -12.59
C LEU A 158 -1.85 -2.48 -13.32
N ILE A 159 -1.84 -3.38 -14.30
CA ILE A 159 -3.03 -3.70 -15.09
C ILE A 159 -4.25 -4.02 -14.20
N PRO A 160 -4.15 -4.87 -13.16
CA PRO A 160 -5.31 -5.19 -12.32
C PRO A 160 -5.92 -3.97 -11.63
N LEU A 161 -5.09 -3.03 -11.16
CA LEU A 161 -5.57 -1.81 -10.52
C LEU A 161 -6.17 -0.84 -11.56
N LYS A 162 -5.54 -0.70 -12.73
CA LYS A 162 -6.06 0.13 -13.83
C LYS A 162 -7.42 -0.36 -14.29
N GLU A 163 -7.55 -1.67 -14.53
CA GLU A 163 -8.82 -2.29 -14.94
C GLU A 163 -9.90 -2.12 -13.87
N PHE A 164 -9.57 -2.33 -12.60
CA PHE A 164 -10.50 -2.09 -11.48
C PHE A 164 -11.00 -0.64 -11.45
N LEU A 165 -10.10 0.34 -11.56
CA LEU A 165 -10.47 1.76 -11.52
C LEU A 165 -11.27 2.17 -12.77
N LEU A 166 -10.86 1.75 -13.97
CA LEU A 166 -11.57 2.05 -15.22
C LEU A 166 -12.98 1.44 -15.26
N LEU A 167 -13.17 0.27 -14.64
CA LEU A 167 -14.47 -0.39 -14.57
C LEU A 167 -15.45 0.37 -13.67
N HIS A 168 -14.96 1.06 -12.62
CA HIS A 168 -15.81 1.57 -11.55
C HIS A 168 -15.77 3.09 -11.35
N ILE A 169 -14.86 3.80 -12.01
CA ILE A 169 -14.80 5.27 -12.03
C ILE A 169 -15.11 5.71 -13.46
N GLN A 170 -16.38 6.02 -13.71
CA GLN A 170 -16.87 6.60 -14.97
C GLN A 170 -17.42 8.00 -14.73
#